data_AF-A0A6P6UUF7-F1
#
_entry.id   AF-A0A6P6UUF7-F1
#
_cell.length_a   1.000
_cell.length_b   1.000
_cell.length_c   1.000
_cell.angle_alpha   90.00
_cell.angle_beta   90.00
_cell.angle_gamma   90.00
#
_symmetry.space_group_name_H-M   'P 1'
#
loop_
_entity.id
_entity.type
_entity.pdbx_description
1 polymer ?
#
loop_
_entity_poly.entity_id
_entity_poly.type
_entity_poly.pdbx_seq_one_letter_code
_entity_poly.pdbx_strand_id
1 'polypeptide(L)'
;MAQNCIGGALNPSKTLTPKCIPINHPNPSSVSSSSLRKFILTKSKKCLPPSIFISASMSSSQQHQPPLSLEALKTSERRNEVLNAIQSSLSNCLSETHLDLTVPGLKSKTRGKVRDIYDEGNYLVLVTTGRQSAFDRVLASIPFKGLVLNETSLWWFNKTQHIVPNAVVSAPDKNVTIAKKCSVFPVEFVVRGYVTGSTDTSLWTVYKKGVRNYCGNVLPDGMVKNQKLPENILTPTTKAADHDVPVTPDEIIQRGLMSRADYEEASKRALQLFEYGQRVAMKHGLILVDTKYEFGKAPDGTVLLVDEVHTPDSSRYWIGHSYQERFWNGLEPENVDKEFLRLWFNDHCNPYEDEVLPDAPEELVSELAWRYIFLFETITNSSFEIPTTKEPIHDRITQNVSQALKSLL
;
A
#
# COMPACT_ATOMS: atom_id res chain seq x y z
N MET A 1 -42.66 40.26 -3.57
CA MET A 1 -41.97 40.98 -4.67
C MET A 1 -40.49 40.66 -4.52
N ALA A 2 -39.95 39.56 -5.05
CA ALA A 2 -39.70 39.24 -6.46
C ALA A 2 -39.00 40.39 -7.22
N GLN A 3 -37.67 40.28 -7.41
CA GLN A 3 -37.07 40.28 -8.75
C GLN A 3 -35.59 39.87 -8.72
N ASN A 4 -35.29 38.94 -9.62
CA ASN A 4 -33.99 38.46 -10.04
C ASN A 4 -33.21 39.53 -10.81
N CYS A 5 -31.89 39.44 -10.81
CA CYS A 5 -31.08 39.74 -11.99
C CYS A 5 -29.96 38.70 -12.12
N ILE A 6 -30.01 38.00 -13.25
CA ILE A 6 -29.07 37.03 -13.79
C ILE A 6 -28.04 37.78 -14.64
N GLY A 7 -26.80 37.25 -14.69
CA GLY A 7 -26.02 37.25 -15.93
C GLY A 7 -24.67 37.96 -15.87
N GLY A 8 -23.63 37.25 -16.33
CA GLY A 8 -22.38 37.89 -16.73
C GLY A 8 -21.12 37.05 -16.61
N ALA A 9 -21.09 35.87 -17.25
CA ALA A 9 -19.82 35.29 -17.71
C ALA A 9 -19.26 36.15 -18.86
N LEU A 10 -17.91 36.20 -18.97
CA LEU A 10 -17.02 36.58 -20.10
C LEU A 10 -15.79 37.33 -19.53
N ASN A 11 -14.54 36.85 -19.63
CA ASN A 11 -13.65 36.81 -20.81
C ASN A 11 -12.22 36.36 -20.37
N PRO A 12 -11.23 36.11 -21.26
CA PRO A 12 -11.25 35.85 -22.70
C PRO A 12 -10.35 34.65 -23.16
N SER A 13 -10.31 34.44 -24.47
CA SER A 13 -9.69 33.36 -25.25
C SER A 13 -8.25 33.63 -25.73
N LYS A 14 -7.52 32.51 -25.97
CA LYS A 14 -6.46 32.18 -26.96
C LYS A 14 -5.49 33.32 -27.38
N THR A 15 -4.17 33.10 -27.41
CA THR A 15 -3.44 32.35 -28.46
C THR A 15 -1.94 32.57 -28.22
N LEU A 16 -1.07 31.58 -28.41
CA LEU A 16 0.28 31.74 -28.97
C LEU A 16 0.87 30.35 -29.30
N THR A 17 0.95 30.05 -30.60
CA THR A 17 1.85 29.04 -31.18
C THR A 17 3.25 29.63 -31.31
N PRO A 18 4.30 28.79 -31.42
CA PRO A 18 4.99 28.82 -32.72
C PRO A 18 5.52 27.45 -33.21
N LYS A 19 5.19 27.20 -34.49
CA LYS A 19 6.08 26.79 -35.60
C LYS A 19 6.92 25.51 -35.46
N CYS A 20 6.44 24.46 -36.14
CA CYS A 20 7.26 23.51 -36.88
C CYS A 20 8.06 24.20 -37.99
N ILE A 21 9.33 23.81 -38.15
CA ILE A 21 10.09 23.92 -39.40
C ILE A 21 10.70 22.53 -39.67
N PRO A 22 10.53 21.96 -40.88
CA PRO A 22 11.14 20.69 -41.27
C PRO A 22 12.54 20.94 -41.86
N ILE A 23 13.46 19.96 -41.84
CA ILE A 23 14.49 19.74 -42.89
C ILE A 23 15.14 18.35 -42.72
N ASN A 24 14.93 17.55 -43.77
CA ASN A 24 15.79 16.59 -44.50
C ASN A 24 16.76 15.63 -43.81
N HIS A 25 16.58 14.36 -44.20
CA HIS A 25 17.59 13.29 -44.30
C HIS A 25 18.83 13.72 -45.10
N PRO A 26 19.99 13.11 -44.78
CA PRO A 26 20.55 12.16 -45.73
C PRO A 26 21.12 10.88 -45.06
N ASN A 27 20.83 9.73 -45.67
CA ASN A 27 21.72 8.56 -45.72
C ASN A 27 22.46 8.65 -47.09
N PRO A 28 23.57 7.93 -47.37
CA PRO A 28 23.94 6.62 -46.81
C PRO A 28 25.45 6.38 -46.58
N SER A 29 25.75 5.11 -46.25
CA SER A 29 27.03 4.38 -46.34
C SER A 29 27.96 4.50 -45.12
N SER A 30 28.70 3.50 -44.67
CA SER A 30 28.75 2.04 -44.87
C SER A 30 29.91 1.55 -43.98
N VAL A 31 29.87 0.29 -43.54
CA VAL A 31 31.01 -0.51 -43.04
C VAL A 31 31.60 -0.13 -41.66
N SER A 32 31.37 -0.96 -40.64
CA SER A 32 32.33 -2.01 -40.27
C SER A 32 31.86 -2.78 -39.03
N SER A 33 31.86 -4.09 -39.19
CA SER A 33 31.69 -5.09 -38.15
C SER A 33 32.92 -5.15 -37.25
N SER A 34 32.75 -5.12 -35.93
CA SER A 34 33.77 -5.66 -35.02
C SER A 34 33.16 -6.38 -33.81
N SER A 35 33.29 -7.71 -33.89
CA SER A 35 33.59 -8.66 -32.81
C SER A 35 32.79 -8.60 -31.50
N LEU A 36 31.69 -9.36 -31.48
CA LEU A 36 31.15 -9.98 -30.25
C LEU A 36 32.12 -11.04 -29.72
N ARG A 37 32.81 -10.75 -28.62
CA ARG A 37 33.50 -11.78 -27.82
C ARG A 37 32.46 -12.56 -27.00
N LYS A 38 32.19 -13.78 -27.45
CA LYS A 38 31.53 -14.84 -26.67
C LYS A 38 32.43 -15.23 -25.50
N PHE A 39 31.97 -14.99 -24.27
CA PHE A 39 32.52 -15.66 -23.09
C PHE A 39 31.87 -17.05 -22.98
N ILE A 40 32.66 -18.07 -23.29
CA ILE A 40 32.36 -19.47 -23.04
C ILE A 40 32.71 -19.74 -21.56
N LEU A 41 31.70 -19.94 -20.72
CA LEU A 41 31.87 -20.51 -19.39
C LEU A 41 31.64 -22.02 -19.48
N THR A 42 32.74 -22.74 -19.34
CA THR A 42 32.84 -24.20 -19.34
C THR A 42 32.15 -24.80 -18.12
N LYS A 43 31.27 -25.78 -18.37
CA LYS A 43 30.67 -26.67 -17.36
C LYS A 43 31.77 -27.49 -16.67
N SER A 44 31.85 -27.42 -15.35
CA SER A 44 32.54 -28.41 -14.52
C SER A 44 31.52 -29.20 -13.72
N LYS A 45 31.30 -30.46 -14.12
CA LYS A 45 30.66 -31.50 -13.31
C LYS A 45 31.61 -31.85 -12.16
N LYS A 46 31.13 -31.80 -10.92
CA LYS A 46 31.72 -32.59 -9.82
C LYS A 46 30.61 -33.25 -9.01
N CYS A 47 30.83 -34.55 -8.80
CA CYS A 47 29.92 -35.54 -8.25
C CYS A 47 29.70 -35.38 -6.74
N LEU A 48 28.50 -35.76 -6.30
CA LEU A 48 28.11 -36.01 -4.91
C LEU A 48 28.69 -37.36 -4.40
N PRO A 49 29.09 -37.47 -3.12
CA PRO A 49 29.23 -38.75 -2.45
C PRO A 49 28.00 -39.08 -1.56
N PRO A 50 27.86 -40.35 -1.10
CA PRO A 50 26.56 -40.95 -0.79
C PRO A 50 26.04 -40.66 0.62
N SER A 51 24.72 -40.76 0.73
CA SER A 51 23.90 -40.65 1.94
C SER A 51 24.21 -41.72 2.98
N ILE A 52 24.61 -41.29 4.18
CA ILE A 52 24.58 -42.10 5.39
C ILE A 52 23.31 -41.70 6.17
N PHE A 53 22.40 -42.66 6.33
CA PHE A 53 21.25 -42.53 7.22
C PHE A 53 21.73 -42.59 8.67
N ILE A 54 21.61 -41.48 9.39
CA ILE A 54 21.65 -41.47 10.86
C ILE A 54 20.26 -41.07 11.34
N SER A 55 19.52 -42.05 11.85
CA SER A 55 18.27 -41.85 12.57
C SER A 55 18.58 -41.21 13.93
N ALA A 56 18.37 -39.90 14.03
CA ALA A 56 18.32 -39.20 15.31
C ALA A 56 16.85 -38.87 15.60
N SER A 57 16.25 -39.64 16.49
CA SER A 57 14.96 -39.35 17.11
C SER A 57 15.12 -38.15 18.02
N MET A 58 14.76 -36.96 17.54
CA MET A 58 14.52 -35.80 18.40
C MET A 58 13.02 -35.62 18.58
N SER A 59 12.55 -35.96 19.77
CA SER A 59 11.25 -35.59 20.29
C SER A 59 11.20 -34.07 20.49
N SER A 60 10.68 -33.33 19.52
CA SER A 60 10.23 -31.97 19.73
C SER A 60 8.71 -31.96 19.80
N SER A 61 8.19 -31.82 21.01
CA SER A 61 6.80 -31.46 21.30
C SER A 61 6.55 -30.03 20.79
N GLN A 62 6.30 -29.89 19.49
CA GLN A 62 5.65 -28.70 18.95
C GLN A 62 4.15 -28.83 19.23
N GLN A 63 3.64 -27.99 20.13
CA GLN A 63 2.20 -27.75 20.22
C GLN A 63 1.74 -27.21 18.86
N HIS A 64 1.09 -28.05 18.07
CA HIS A 64 0.35 -27.62 16.88
C HIS A 64 -0.81 -26.74 17.34
N GLN A 65 -0.68 -25.42 17.21
CA GLN A 65 -1.84 -24.55 17.16
C GLN A 65 -2.64 -24.92 15.89
N PRO A 66 -3.97 -25.04 15.97
CA PRO A 66 -4.79 -25.36 14.80
C PRO A 66 -4.64 -24.28 13.73
N PRO A 67 -4.73 -24.63 12.43
CA PRO A 67 -4.57 -23.68 11.34
C PRO A 67 -5.63 -22.57 11.45
N LEU A 68 -5.18 -21.31 11.37
CA LEU A 68 -6.00 -20.09 11.37
C LEU A 68 -6.89 -20.04 10.12
N SER A 69 -8.04 -20.73 10.11
CA SER A 69 -9.09 -20.51 9.12
C SER A 69 -9.96 -19.31 9.50
N LEU A 70 -10.34 -18.51 8.52
CA LEU A 70 -11.25 -17.38 8.74
C LEU A 70 -12.54 -17.88 9.43
N GLU A 71 -12.96 -19.11 9.14
CA GLU A 71 -14.07 -19.81 9.79
C GLU A 71 -13.85 -20.14 11.28
N ALA A 72 -12.66 -20.62 11.67
CA ALA A 72 -12.33 -20.86 13.08
C ALA A 72 -12.24 -19.55 13.89
N LEU A 73 -11.93 -18.44 13.22
CA LEU A 73 -11.85 -17.10 13.82
C LEU A 73 -13.22 -16.41 13.86
N LYS A 74 -14.11 -16.71 12.90
CA LYS A 74 -15.50 -16.22 12.81
C LYS A 74 -16.35 -16.60 14.03
N THR A 75 -15.99 -17.67 14.73
CA THR A 75 -16.72 -18.20 15.89
C THR A 75 -16.06 -17.90 17.23
N SER A 76 -14.96 -17.14 17.26
CA SER A 76 -14.22 -16.84 18.49
C SER A 76 -14.95 -15.82 19.38
N GLU A 77 -14.87 -16.00 20.70
CA GLU A 77 -15.33 -15.00 21.68
C GLU A 77 -14.68 -13.63 21.42
N ARG A 78 -13.40 -13.64 21.01
CA ARG A 78 -12.65 -12.44 20.65
C ARG A 78 -13.30 -11.67 19.50
N ARG A 79 -13.77 -12.36 18.46
CA ARG A 79 -14.48 -11.69 17.36
C ARG A 79 -15.75 -11.01 17.85
N ASN A 80 -16.53 -11.67 18.71
CA ASN A 80 -17.77 -11.09 19.24
C ASN A 80 -17.49 -9.85 20.08
N GLU A 81 -16.47 -9.88 20.94
CA GLU A 81 -16.01 -8.71 21.71
C GLU A 81 -15.65 -7.53 20.79
N VAL A 82 -14.82 -7.80 19.78
CA VAL A 82 -14.38 -6.78 18.82
C VAL A 82 -15.56 -6.22 18.00
N LEU A 83 -16.46 -7.08 17.53
CA LEU A 83 -17.64 -6.66 16.77
C LEU A 83 -18.59 -5.80 17.60
N ASN A 84 -18.83 -6.15 18.86
CA ASN A 84 -19.67 -5.33 19.75
C ASN A 84 -19.07 -3.92 19.92
N ALA A 85 -17.75 -3.81 20.06
CA ALA A 85 -17.06 -2.52 20.14
C ALA A 85 -17.13 -1.73 18.82
N ILE A 86 -16.99 -2.41 17.68
CA ILE A 86 -17.13 -1.83 16.34
C ILE A 86 -18.53 -1.24 16.16
N GLN A 87 -19.57 -2.04 16.43
CA GLN A 87 -20.97 -1.62 16.28
C GLN A 87 -21.29 -0.42 17.18
N SER A 88 -20.78 -0.42 18.41
CA SER A 88 -20.91 0.71 19.34
C SER A 88 -20.19 1.99 18.88
N SER A 89 -19.30 1.88 17.89
CA SER A 89 -18.45 2.98 17.41
C SER A 89 -18.77 3.45 15.99
N LEU A 90 -19.79 2.88 15.34
CA LEU A 90 -20.17 3.22 13.96
C LEU A 90 -20.40 4.72 13.76
N SER A 91 -21.06 5.38 14.71
CA SER A 91 -21.37 6.81 14.67
C SER A 91 -20.22 7.73 15.15
N ASN A 92 -19.12 7.16 15.64
CA ASN A 92 -18.02 7.92 16.25
C ASN A 92 -16.67 7.64 15.55
N CYS A 93 -16.71 7.45 14.24
CA CYS A 93 -15.50 7.26 13.45
C CYS A 93 -14.75 8.60 13.28
N LEU A 94 -13.43 8.58 13.50
CA LEU A 94 -12.57 9.71 13.17
C LEU A 94 -12.50 9.86 11.64
N SER A 95 -13.30 10.74 11.06
CA SER A 95 -13.37 10.95 9.61
C SER A 95 -12.62 12.20 9.14
N GLU A 96 -12.27 13.10 10.05
CA GLU A 96 -11.55 14.34 9.80
C GLU A 96 -10.90 14.85 11.09
N THR A 97 -9.88 15.70 11.01
CA THR A 97 -9.28 16.41 12.14
C THR A 97 -9.08 17.90 11.85
N HIS A 98 -8.93 18.73 12.88
CA HIS A 98 -8.72 20.18 12.74
C HIS A 98 -7.60 20.68 13.65
N LEU A 99 -6.45 19.98 13.63
CA LEU A 99 -5.30 20.35 14.47
C LEU A 99 -4.71 21.72 14.11
N ASP A 100 -4.96 22.20 12.89
CA ASP A 100 -4.65 23.56 12.46
C ASP A 100 -5.42 24.64 13.25
N LEU A 101 -6.54 24.27 13.87
CA LEU A 101 -7.35 25.15 14.71
C LEU A 101 -7.10 24.95 16.21
N THR A 102 -6.59 23.78 16.62
CA THR A 102 -6.49 23.39 18.03
C THR A 102 -5.07 23.26 18.57
N VAL A 103 -4.06 23.13 17.70
CA VAL A 103 -2.65 22.97 18.07
C VAL A 103 -1.84 24.19 17.61
N PRO A 104 -1.29 25.00 18.54
CA PRO A 104 -0.43 26.13 18.17
C PRO A 104 0.78 25.66 17.33
N GLY A 105 1.00 26.30 16.18
CA GLY A 105 2.13 26.01 15.28
C GLY A 105 1.73 25.26 14.02
N LEU A 106 0.67 24.46 14.06
CA LEU A 106 0.12 23.83 12.86
C LEU A 106 -0.80 24.83 12.15
N LYS A 107 -0.41 25.26 10.95
CA LYS A 107 -1.16 26.29 10.18
C LYS A 107 -1.67 25.82 8.83
N SER A 108 -1.23 24.66 8.39
CA SER A 108 -1.58 24.09 7.10
C SER A 108 -2.11 22.70 7.28
N LYS A 109 -3.23 22.41 6.60
CA LYS A 109 -3.84 21.10 6.53
C LYS A 109 -3.94 20.67 5.08
N THR A 110 -3.43 19.48 4.78
CA THR A 110 -3.71 18.77 3.53
C THR A 110 -4.55 17.54 3.84
N ARG A 111 -5.73 17.43 3.21
CA ARG A 111 -6.60 16.26 3.35
C ARG A 111 -6.29 15.25 2.25
N GLY A 112 -5.66 14.14 2.60
CA GLY A 112 -5.54 12.98 1.73
C GLY A 112 -6.75 12.05 1.81
N LYS A 113 -6.75 10.99 0.99
CA LYS A 113 -7.82 9.97 0.97
C LYS A 113 -8.05 9.37 2.37
N VAL A 114 -6.99 9.03 3.08
CA VAL A 114 -7.04 8.36 4.39
C VAL A 114 -6.40 9.19 5.52
N ARG A 115 -5.38 10.00 5.22
CA ARG A 115 -4.66 10.79 6.22
C ARG A 115 -4.97 12.28 6.11
N ASP A 116 -5.12 12.94 7.26
CA ASP A 116 -5.00 14.40 7.37
C ASP A 116 -3.54 14.71 7.73
N ILE A 117 -2.93 15.63 6.98
CA ILE A 117 -1.50 15.94 7.06
C ILE A 117 -1.34 17.40 7.46
N TYR A 118 -0.56 17.64 8.51
CA TYR A 118 -0.24 18.99 8.98
C TYR A 118 1.25 19.26 8.86
N ASP A 119 1.58 20.43 8.32
CA ASP A 119 2.97 20.86 8.11
C ASP A 119 3.41 21.76 9.26
N GLU A 120 4.44 21.30 9.99
CA GLU A 120 5.07 22.03 11.09
C GLU A 120 6.42 22.64 10.65
N GLY A 121 6.76 22.56 9.36
CA GLY A 121 8.03 23.06 8.83
C GLY A 121 9.04 21.93 8.67
N ASN A 122 9.66 21.47 9.76
CA ASN A 122 10.65 20.39 9.72
C ASN A 122 10.00 18.99 9.81
N TYR A 123 8.81 18.93 10.38
CA TYR A 123 8.06 17.70 10.59
C TYR A 123 6.68 17.77 9.93
N LEU A 124 6.13 16.60 9.65
CA LEU A 124 4.75 16.41 9.26
C LEU A 124 4.03 15.65 10.36
N VAL A 125 2.86 16.13 10.77
CA VAL A 125 1.95 15.38 11.64
C VAL A 125 0.93 14.67 10.75
N LEU A 126 0.99 13.34 10.73
CA LEU A 126 0.16 12.47 9.90
C LEU A 126 -0.91 11.84 10.78
N VAL A 127 -2.17 12.25 10.61
CA VAL A 127 -3.31 11.68 11.33
C VAL A 127 -4.04 10.69 10.43
N THR A 128 -3.98 9.41 10.77
CA THR A 128 -4.63 8.33 10.02
C THR A 128 -6.08 8.18 10.46
N THR A 129 -7.01 8.41 9.53
CA THR A 129 -8.46 8.45 9.80
C THR A 129 -9.15 7.13 9.45
N GLY A 130 -10.41 7.01 9.84
CA GLY A 130 -11.29 5.90 9.48
C GLY A 130 -11.84 5.96 8.06
N ARG A 131 -11.51 6.99 7.25
CA ARG A 131 -12.01 7.10 5.87
C ARG A 131 -11.58 5.90 5.04
N GLN A 132 -12.53 5.27 4.37
CA GLN A 132 -12.29 4.21 3.41
C GLN A 132 -12.62 4.71 2.01
N SER A 133 -11.62 4.70 1.12
CA SER A 133 -11.80 5.12 -0.26
C SER A 133 -11.63 3.98 -1.26
N ALA A 134 -12.43 4.04 -2.33
CA ALA A 134 -12.23 3.35 -3.60
C ALA A 134 -12.93 4.17 -4.71
N PHE A 135 -12.61 3.90 -5.98
CA PHE A 135 -13.15 4.65 -7.12
C PHE A 135 -12.91 6.18 -6.99
N ASP A 136 -11.78 6.55 -6.39
CA ASP A 136 -11.41 7.94 -6.07
C ASP A 136 -12.39 8.73 -5.19
N ARG A 137 -13.28 8.02 -4.50
CA ARG A 137 -14.27 8.58 -3.57
C ARG A 137 -14.11 7.99 -2.18
N VAL A 138 -14.51 8.74 -1.15
CA VAL A 138 -14.67 8.21 0.21
C VAL A 138 -16.03 7.52 0.25
N LEU A 139 -16.01 6.20 0.50
CA LEU A 139 -17.19 5.34 0.46
C LEU A 139 -17.84 5.15 1.83
N ALA A 140 -17.04 5.13 2.89
CA ALA A 140 -17.50 4.92 4.25
C ALA A 140 -16.46 5.42 5.27
N SER A 141 -16.88 5.55 6.52
CA SER A 141 -15.97 5.65 7.66
C SER A 141 -16.00 4.34 8.44
N ILE A 142 -14.83 3.75 8.63
CA ILE A 142 -14.66 2.43 9.24
C ILE A 142 -14.15 2.60 10.67
N PRO A 143 -14.89 2.09 11.68
CA PRO A 143 -14.44 2.15 13.06
C PRO A 143 -13.03 1.57 13.23
N PHE A 144 -12.21 2.24 14.03
CA PHE A 144 -10.85 1.82 14.39
C PHE A 144 -9.82 1.66 13.26
N LYS A 145 -10.22 1.76 11.98
CA LYS A 145 -9.33 1.63 10.81
C LYS A 145 -8.09 2.51 10.95
N GLY A 146 -8.27 3.77 11.33
CA GLY A 146 -7.16 4.72 11.48
C GLY A 146 -6.07 4.23 12.44
N LEU A 147 -6.48 3.66 13.58
CA LEU A 147 -5.57 3.13 14.59
C LEU A 147 -4.86 1.89 14.05
N VAL A 148 -5.63 0.96 13.49
CA VAL A 148 -5.09 -0.29 12.92
C VAL A 148 -4.03 -0.01 11.87
N LEU A 149 -4.28 0.89 10.93
CA LEU A 149 -3.33 1.21 9.85
C LEU A 149 -2.06 1.85 10.38
N ASN A 150 -2.18 2.79 11.31
CA ASN A 150 -1.04 3.51 11.88
C ASN A 150 -0.17 2.57 12.73
N GLU A 151 -0.78 1.81 13.64
CA GLU A 151 -0.07 0.85 14.50
C GLU A 151 0.57 -0.29 13.69
N THR A 152 -0.11 -0.80 12.65
CA THR A 152 0.47 -1.79 11.72
C THR A 152 1.71 -1.21 11.04
N SER A 153 1.63 0.02 10.54
CA SER A 153 2.76 0.69 9.89
C SER A 153 3.92 0.91 10.85
N LEU A 154 3.66 1.40 12.07
CA LEU A 154 4.69 1.61 13.10
C LEU A 154 5.41 0.30 13.46
N TRP A 155 4.65 -0.80 13.58
CA TRP A 155 5.22 -2.12 13.81
C TRP A 155 6.16 -2.53 12.66
N TRP A 156 5.75 -2.35 11.40
CA TRP A 156 6.58 -2.65 10.24
C TRP A 156 7.78 -1.74 10.09
N PHE A 157 7.62 -0.44 10.32
CA PHE A 157 8.72 0.52 10.33
C PHE A 157 9.80 0.07 11.30
N ASN A 158 9.42 -0.35 12.52
CA ASN A 158 10.36 -0.89 13.51
C ASN A 158 11.01 -2.21 13.04
N LYS A 159 10.22 -3.15 12.50
CA LYS A 159 10.76 -4.44 12.02
C LYS A 159 11.72 -4.30 10.83
N THR A 160 11.61 -3.23 10.05
CA THR A 160 12.33 -3.05 8.79
C THR A 160 13.44 -2.00 8.83
N GLN A 161 13.70 -1.36 9.98
CA GLN A 161 14.76 -0.33 10.12
C GLN A 161 16.15 -0.82 9.68
N HIS A 162 16.42 -2.12 9.85
CA HIS A 162 17.68 -2.75 9.43
C HIS A 162 17.83 -2.89 7.90
N ILE A 163 16.74 -2.70 7.15
CA ILE A 163 16.71 -2.74 5.68
C ILE A 163 16.83 -1.33 5.12
N VAL A 164 16.05 -0.39 5.63
CA VAL A 164 16.03 1.00 5.20
C VAL A 164 15.60 1.91 6.36
N PRO A 165 16.25 3.07 6.57
CA PRO A 165 15.76 4.06 7.52
C PRO A 165 14.38 4.57 7.08
N ASN A 166 13.56 5.01 8.04
CA ASN A 166 12.25 5.58 7.77
C ASN A 166 12.12 6.99 8.34
N ALA A 167 11.06 7.70 7.95
CA ALA A 167 10.84 9.08 8.36
C ALA A 167 10.21 9.24 9.75
N VAL A 168 9.82 8.17 10.45
CA VAL A 168 9.13 8.26 11.75
C VAL A 168 10.04 8.92 12.80
N VAL A 169 9.51 9.91 13.50
CA VAL A 169 10.16 10.61 14.63
C VAL A 169 9.51 10.18 15.94
N SER A 170 8.19 10.21 16.00
CA SER A 170 7.41 9.78 17.16
C SER A 170 5.99 9.41 16.76
N ALA A 171 5.28 8.71 17.64
CA ALA A 171 3.87 8.36 17.49
C ALA A 171 3.12 8.74 18.78
N PRO A 172 2.71 10.01 18.93
CA PRO A 172 2.16 10.49 20.20
C PRO A 172 0.75 9.99 20.49
N ASP A 173 0.06 9.46 19.48
CA ASP A 173 -1.28 8.89 19.59
C ASP A 173 -1.38 7.68 18.65
N LYS A 174 -2.25 6.70 18.95
CA LYS A 174 -2.47 5.53 18.09
C LYS A 174 -2.93 5.88 16.68
N ASN A 175 -3.50 7.07 16.46
CA ASN A 175 -3.86 7.58 15.13
C ASN A 175 -2.77 8.42 14.47
N VAL A 176 -1.70 8.78 15.18
CA VAL A 176 -0.79 9.84 14.75
C VAL A 176 0.65 9.36 14.65
N THR A 177 1.27 9.68 13.52
CA THR A 177 2.71 9.60 13.32
C THR A 177 3.26 10.98 13.03
N ILE A 178 4.27 11.42 13.78
CA ILE A 178 5.09 12.59 13.44
C ILE A 178 6.30 12.08 12.64
N ALA A 179 6.48 12.60 11.43
CA ALA A 179 7.52 12.19 10.51
C ALA A 179 8.41 13.36 10.10
N LYS A 180 9.69 13.09 9.80
CA LYS A 180 10.60 14.06 9.17
C LYS A 180 10.05 14.46 7.82
N LYS A 181 10.06 15.76 7.53
CA LYS A 181 9.74 16.25 6.19
C LYS A 181 10.89 15.91 5.24
N CYS A 182 10.56 15.31 4.11
CA CYS A 182 11.51 14.93 3.07
C CYS A 182 10.91 15.23 1.69
N SER A 183 11.75 15.23 0.65
CA SER A 183 11.30 15.35 -0.73
C SER A 183 10.86 13.96 -1.22
N VAL A 184 9.55 13.71 -1.27
CA VAL A 184 8.99 12.42 -1.70
C VAL A 184 9.23 12.22 -3.20
N PHE A 185 9.72 11.05 -3.59
CA PHE A 185 9.87 10.71 -5.00
C PHE A 185 8.48 10.53 -5.65
N PRO A 186 8.22 11.08 -6.84
CA PRO A 186 6.93 10.98 -7.53
C PRO A 186 6.70 9.62 -8.20
N VAL A 187 7.09 8.54 -7.52
CA VAL A 187 7.04 7.15 -7.99
C VAL A 187 6.53 6.27 -6.86
N GLU A 188 5.54 5.44 -7.14
CA GLU A 188 5.11 4.39 -6.24
C GLU A 188 5.75 3.07 -6.64
N PHE A 189 6.39 2.40 -5.68
CA PHE A 189 7.10 1.15 -5.90
C PHE A 189 6.17 -0.01 -5.56
N VAL A 190 5.31 -0.38 -6.52
CA VAL A 190 4.46 -1.55 -6.38
C VAL A 190 5.27 -2.81 -6.60
N VAL A 191 5.37 -3.67 -5.59
CA VAL A 191 6.03 -4.98 -5.67
C VAL A 191 4.98 -6.07 -5.67
N ARG A 192 5.13 -7.07 -6.55
CA ARG A 192 4.17 -8.17 -6.72
C ARG A 192 4.84 -9.51 -6.61
N GLY A 193 4.21 -10.43 -5.88
CA GLY A 193 4.60 -11.84 -5.79
C GLY A 193 3.63 -12.80 -6.47
N TYR A 194 2.47 -12.32 -6.93
CA TYR A 194 1.40 -13.14 -7.48
C TYR A 194 0.69 -12.45 -8.66
N VAL A 195 0.18 -13.25 -9.60
CA VAL A 195 -0.58 -12.81 -10.78
C VAL A 195 -2.05 -12.61 -10.41
N THR A 196 -2.38 -11.51 -9.73
CA THR A 196 -3.74 -11.25 -9.23
C THR A 196 -4.22 -9.80 -9.49
N GLY A 197 -5.40 -9.50 -8.96
CA GLY A 197 -6.10 -8.22 -8.95
C GLY A 197 -7.19 -8.10 -10.02
N SER A 198 -8.00 -7.07 -9.86
CA SER A 198 -9.19 -6.75 -10.67
C SER A 198 -9.08 -5.41 -11.40
N THR A 199 -8.25 -4.48 -10.91
CA THR A 199 -8.08 -3.14 -11.50
C THR A 199 -7.33 -3.19 -12.82
N ASP A 200 -7.45 -2.14 -13.64
CA ASP A 200 -6.77 -2.05 -14.94
C ASP A 200 -5.23 -2.08 -14.86
N THR A 201 -4.67 -1.66 -13.73
CA THR A 201 -3.24 -1.69 -13.44
C THR A 201 -2.79 -2.95 -12.69
N SER A 202 -3.70 -3.90 -12.42
CA SER A 202 -3.34 -5.15 -11.75
C SER A 202 -2.68 -6.13 -12.72
N LEU A 203 -1.76 -6.93 -12.20
CA LEU A 203 -0.95 -7.84 -13.01
C LEU A 203 -1.82 -8.85 -13.76
N TRP A 204 -2.86 -9.39 -13.11
CA TRP A 204 -3.78 -10.32 -13.78
C TRP A 204 -4.55 -9.67 -14.93
N THR A 205 -5.13 -8.49 -14.73
CA THR A 205 -5.90 -7.80 -15.77
C THR A 205 -5.03 -7.50 -16.99
N VAL A 206 -3.82 -6.99 -16.78
CA VAL A 206 -2.86 -6.70 -17.86
C VAL A 206 -2.40 -7.98 -18.57
N TYR A 207 -2.08 -9.03 -17.80
CA TYR A 207 -1.67 -10.32 -18.36
C TYR A 207 -2.78 -10.98 -19.19
N LYS A 208 -4.03 -10.94 -18.70
CA LYS A 208 -5.22 -11.46 -19.39
C LYS A 208 -5.50 -10.72 -20.71
N LYS A 209 -5.15 -9.43 -20.78
CA LYS A 209 -5.21 -8.62 -22.03
C LYS A 209 -4.09 -8.95 -23.03
N GLY A 210 -3.22 -9.92 -22.74
CA GLY A 210 -2.16 -10.40 -23.64
C GLY A 210 -0.82 -9.68 -23.48
N VAL A 211 -0.68 -8.77 -22.52
CA VAL A 211 0.58 -8.08 -22.25
C VAL A 211 1.56 -9.04 -21.56
N ARG A 212 2.77 -9.16 -22.11
CA ARG A 212 3.85 -10.01 -21.58
C ARG A 212 5.10 -9.24 -21.16
N ASN A 213 5.20 -7.97 -21.52
CA ASN A 213 6.20 -7.06 -20.96
C ASN A 213 5.46 -6.00 -20.15
N TYR A 214 5.61 -6.03 -18.83
CA TYR A 214 4.92 -5.11 -17.94
C TYR A 214 5.92 -4.39 -17.04
N CYS A 215 6.00 -3.06 -17.19
CA CYS A 215 7.00 -2.21 -16.52
C CYS A 215 8.46 -2.69 -16.70
N GLY A 216 8.79 -3.31 -17.83
CA GLY A 216 10.12 -3.87 -18.10
C GLY A 216 10.32 -5.32 -17.67
N ASN A 217 9.32 -5.95 -17.05
CA ASN A 217 9.37 -7.35 -16.65
C ASN A 217 8.79 -8.25 -17.75
N VAL A 218 9.55 -9.25 -18.19
CA VAL A 218 9.07 -10.27 -19.13
C VAL A 218 8.34 -11.38 -18.36
N LEU A 219 7.06 -11.55 -18.66
CA LEU A 219 6.16 -12.51 -18.03
C LEU A 219 6.09 -13.78 -18.87
N PRO A 220 6.34 -14.97 -18.29
CA PRO A 220 6.12 -16.26 -18.94
C PRO A 220 4.69 -16.43 -19.50
N ASP A 221 4.55 -17.18 -20.59
CA ASP A 221 3.25 -17.62 -21.07
C ASP A 221 2.61 -18.69 -20.16
N GLY A 222 1.31 -18.88 -20.33
CA GLY A 222 0.55 -19.92 -19.62
C GLY A 222 0.25 -19.63 -18.14
N MET A 223 0.63 -18.47 -17.60
CA MET A 223 0.26 -18.09 -16.24
C MET A 223 -1.26 -17.96 -16.07
N VAL A 224 -1.75 -18.33 -14.88
CA VAL A 224 -3.16 -18.29 -14.50
C VAL A 224 -3.41 -17.32 -13.34
N LYS A 225 -4.67 -16.93 -13.12
CA LYS A 225 -5.04 -16.01 -12.03
C LYS A 225 -4.63 -16.59 -10.68
N ASN A 226 -4.12 -15.74 -9.81
CA ASN A 226 -3.66 -16.04 -8.45
C ASN A 226 -2.42 -16.95 -8.36
N GLN A 227 -1.73 -17.20 -9.48
CA GLN A 227 -0.48 -17.96 -9.49
C GLN A 227 0.66 -17.16 -8.84
N LYS A 228 1.49 -17.83 -8.04
CA LYS A 228 2.74 -17.27 -7.52
C LYS A 228 3.74 -17.02 -8.66
N LEU A 229 4.34 -15.84 -8.68
CA LEU A 229 5.39 -15.50 -9.64
C LEU A 229 6.69 -16.28 -9.34
N PRO A 230 7.51 -16.58 -10.37
CA PRO A 230 8.83 -17.19 -10.16
C PRO A 230 9.73 -16.33 -9.27
N GLU A 231 9.65 -15.00 -9.43
CA GLU A 231 10.38 -14.01 -8.66
C GLU A 231 9.48 -12.79 -8.39
N ASN A 232 9.75 -12.07 -7.30
CA ASN A 232 9.05 -10.83 -7.01
C ASN A 232 9.45 -9.76 -8.02
N ILE A 233 8.47 -9.04 -8.58
CA ILE A 233 8.71 -8.04 -9.61
C ILE A 233 8.29 -6.64 -9.13
N LEU A 234 8.96 -5.63 -9.66
CA LEU A 234 8.59 -4.23 -9.50
C LEU A 234 7.75 -3.77 -10.69
N THR A 235 6.59 -3.18 -10.42
CA THR A 235 5.71 -2.58 -11.43
C THR A 235 5.40 -1.14 -11.03
N PRO A 236 6.39 -0.23 -11.08
CA PRO A 236 6.22 1.10 -10.55
C PRO A 236 5.17 1.90 -11.32
N THR A 237 4.56 2.85 -10.62
CA THR A 237 3.60 3.80 -11.18
C THR A 237 4.03 5.22 -10.89
N THR A 238 3.67 6.16 -11.76
CA THR A 238 3.83 7.59 -11.46
C THR A 238 2.67 8.07 -10.59
N LYS A 239 2.97 8.90 -9.59
CA LYS A 239 1.96 9.56 -8.75
C LYS A 239 1.34 10.73 -9.52
N ALA A 240 0.26 10.49 -10.26
CA ALA A 240 -0.47 11.52 -10.99
C ALA A 240 -1.72 11.96 -10.21
N ALA A 241 -2.27 13.13 -10.55
CA ALA A 241 -3.44 13.69 -9.85
C ALA A 241 -4.72 12.85 -10.06
N ASP A 242 -4.87 12.26 -11.26
CA ASP A 242 -6.13 11.60 -11.66
C ASP A 242 -6.07 10.08 -11.50
N HIS A 243 -4.97 9.43 -11.92
CA HIS A 243 -4.79 7.98 -11.80
C HIS A 243 -3.32 7.58 -11.91
N ASP A 244 -2.92 6.54 -11.17
CA ASP A 244 -1.55 6.01 -11.22
C ASP A 244 -1.29 5.31 -12.56
N VAL A 245 -0.22 5.72 -13.26
CA VAL A 245 0.13 5.19 -14.58
C VAL A 245 1.35 4.27 -14.46
N PRO A 246 1.28 3.01 -14.93
CA PRO A 246 2.44 2.13 -14.98
C PRO A 246 3.58 2.73 -15.80
N VAL A 247 4.80 2.66 -15.27
CA VAL A 247 5.99 3.26 -15.89
C VAL A 247 7.17 2.28 -15.83
N THR A 248 8.06 2.34 -16.82
CA THR A 248 9.30 1.55 -16.82
C THR A 248 10.43 2.27 -16.06
N PRO A 249 11.46 1.53 -15.58
CA PRO A 249 12.65 2.13 -14.99
C PRO A 249 13.28 3.22 -15.87
N ASP A 250 13.45 2.96 -17.17
CA ASP A 250 14.10 3.89 -18.08
C ASP A 250 13.28 5.17 -18.27
N GLU A 251 11.95 5.07 -18.33
CA GLU A 251 11.07 6.23 -18.39
C GLU A 251 11.12 7.08 -17.13
N ILE A 252 11.22 6.47 -15.93
CA ILE A 252 11.38 7.21 -14.67
C ILE A 252 12.61 8.10 -14.73
N ILE A 253 13.74 7.56 -15.20
CA ILE A 253 15.00 8.29 -15.30
C ILE A 253 14.93 9.35 -16.41
N GLN A 254 14.40 8.99 -17.59
CA GLN A 254 14.30 9.91 -18.72
C GLN A 254 13.40 11.11 -18.43
N ARG A 255 12.32 10.92 -17.68
CA ARG A 255 11.39 11.97 -17.27
C ARG A 255 11.91 12.80 -16.09
N GLY A 256 13.07 12.47 -15.53
CA GLY A 256 13.67 13.19 -14.39
C GLY A 256 12.91 13.01 -13.08
N LEU A 257 12.09 11.96 -12.96
CA LEU A 257 11.32 11.67 -11.74
C LEU A 257 12.23 11.22 -10.59
N MET A 258 13.31 10.52 -10.92
CA MET A 258 14.36 10.10 -10.00
C MET A 258 15.71 10.09 -10.71
N SER A 259 16.80 10.22 -9.95
CA SER A 259 18.13 9.89 -10.45
C SER A 259 18.28 8.36 -10.58
N ARG A 260 19.21 7.90 -11.43
CA ARG A 260 19.49 6.47 -11.58
C ARG A 260 19.89 5.81 -10.26
N ALA A 261 20.76 6.48 -9.49
CA ALA A 261 21.21 5.98 -8.20
C ALA A 261 20.07 5.89 -7.17
N ASP A 262 19.22 6.92 -7.09
CA ASP A 262 18.08 6.91 -6.17
C ASP A 262 17.06 5.82 -6.53
N TYR A 263 16.79 5.63 -7.83
CA TYR A 263 15.89 4.58 -8.30
C TYR A 263 16.43 3.18 -7.99
N GLU A 264 17.71 2.92 -8.29
CA GLU A 264 18.35 1.63 -8.02
C GLU A 264 18.35 1.31 -6.51
N GLU A 265 18.62 2.30 -5.66
CA GLU A 265 18.55 2.13 -4.21
C GLU A 265 17.11 1.83 -3.76
N ALA A 266 16.14 2.68 -4.11
CA ALA A 266 14.75 2.53 -3.70
C ALA A 266 14.13 1.20 -4.20
N SER A 267 14.39 0.83 -5.46
CA SER A 267 13.95 -0.45 -6.02
C SER A 267 14.53 -1.64 -5.27
N LYS A 268 15.83 -1.60 -4.95
CA LYS A 268 16.48 -2.66 -4.15
C LYS A 268 15.85 -2.76 -2.77
N ARG A 269 15.62 -1.63 -2.09
CA ARG A 269 14.98 -1.62 -0.76
C ARG A 269 13.55 -2.12 -0.82
N ALA A 270 12.76 -1.72 -1.82
CA ALA A 270 11.39 -2.19 -2.01
C ALA A 270 11.29 -3.72 -2.13
N LEU A 271 12.16 -4.33 -2.95
CA LEU A 271 12.22 -5.79 -3.09
C LEU A 271 12.64 -6.49 -1.79
N GLN A 272 13.65 -5.96 -1.08
CA GLN A 272 14.10 -6.49 0.21
C GLN A 272 13.02 -6.39 1.29
N LEU A 273 12.32 -5.26 1.37
CA LEU A 273 11.18 -5.06 2.27
C LEU A 273 10.08 -6.07 1.98
N PHE A 274 9.78 -6.31 0.70
CA PHE A 274 8.70 -7.20 0.30
C PHE A 274 9.03 -8.66 0.60
N GLU A 275 10.26 -9.09 0.32
CA GLU A 275 10.73 -10.43 0.67
C GLU A 275 10.74 -10.65 2.19
N TYR A 276 11.18 -9.66 2.97
CA TYR A 276 11.10 -9.71 4.44
C TYR A 276 9.65 -9.81 4.91
N GLY A 277 8.77 -8.96 4.37
CA GLY A 277 7.34 -8.96 4.66
C GLY A 277 6.66 -10.29 4.36
N GLN A 278 6.97 -10.90 3.21
CA GLN A 278 6.48 -12.23 2.85
C GLN A 278 6.90 -13.30 3.85
N ARG A 279 8.16 -13.31 4.29
CA ARG A 279 8.64 -14.29 5.29
C ARG A 279 7.91 -14.15 6.63
N VAL A 280 7.74 -12.91 7.10
CA VAL A 280 7.06 -12.63 8.36
C VAL A 280 5.57 -12.96 8.27
N ALA A 281 4.89 -12.53 7.20
CA ALA A 281 3.49 -12.86 6.95
C ALA A 281 3.26 -14.39 6.92
N MET A 282 4.11 -15.12 6.19
CA MET A 282 4.03 -16.58 6.09
C MET A 282 4.16 -17.25 7.47
N LYS A 283 5.10 -16.77 8.30
CA LYS A 283 5.26 -17.27 9.68
C LYS A 283 3.99 -17.09 10.52
N HIS A 284 3.20 -16.06 10.22
CA HIS A 284 1.96 -15.73 10.93
C HIS A 284 0.70 -16.23 10.19
N GLY A 285 0.85 -17.15 9.23
CA GLY A 285 -0.29 -17.77 8.54
C GLY A 285 -0.94 -16.91 7.44
N LEU A 286 -0.26 -15.85 7.01
CA LEU A 286 -0.70 -14.94 5.95
C LEU A 286 0.20 -15.02 4.72
N ILE A 287 -0.30 -14.61 3.57
CA ILE A 287 0.48 -14.40 2.35
C ILE A 287 0.44 -12.92 2.01
N LEU A 288 1.60 -12.27 1.98
CA LEU A 288 1.74 -10.92 1.43
C LEU A 288 1.86 -11.02 -0.11
N VAL A 289 0.81 -10.58 -0.80
CA VAL A 289 0.57 -10.88 -2.22
C VAL A 289 1.22 -9.83 -3.13
N ASP A 290 0.95 -8.58 -2.82
CA ASP A 290 1.55 -7.39 -3.40
C ASP A 290 1.46 -6.23 -2.40
N THR A 291 2.30 -5.22 -2.59
CA THR A 291 2.32 -4.03 -1.74
C THR A 291 2.86 -2.83 -2.51
N LYS A 292 2.61 -1.64 -2.00
CA LYS A 292 3.08 -0.37 -2.53
C LYS A 292 3.96 0.33 -1.49
N TYR A 293 5.15 0.76 -1.89
CA TYR A 293 6.00 1.62 -1.07
C TYR A 293 6.13 3.02 -1.68
N GLU A 294 6.35 4.00 -0.82
CA GLU A 294 6.84 5.32 -1.20
C GLU A 294 8.17 5.59 -0.48
N PHE A 295 9.04 6.32 -1.16
CA PHE A 295 10.32 6.74 -0.61
C PHE A 295 10.46 8.26 -0.75
N GLY A 296 11.22 8.86 0.16
CA GLY A 296 11.60 10.27 0.07
C GLY A 296 13.08 10.46 0.33
N LYS A 297 13.59 11.62 -0.07
CA LYS A 297 14.99 12.02 0.13
C LYS A 297 15.07 13.08 1.22
N ALA A 298 15.81 12.77 2.28
CA ALA A 298 16.10 13.71 3.34
C ALA A 298 17.07 14.83 2.86
N PRO A 299 17.16 15.97 3.56
CA PRO A 299 18.06 17.06 3.18
C PRO A 299 19.54 16.66 3.07
N ASP A 300 19.98 15.66 3.83
CA ASP A 300 21.34 15.11 3.80
C ASP A 300 21.58 14.11 2.64
N GLY A 301 20.54 13.86 1.82
CA GLY A 301 20.57 12.94 0.69
C GLY A 301 20.14 11.51 1.01
N THR A 302 19.84 11.18 2.27
CA THR A 302 19.42 9.82 2.67
C THR A 302 18.05 9.46 2.10
N VAL A 303 17.93 8.27 1.49
CA VAL A 303 16.64 7.69 1.09
C VAL A 303 15.93 7.12 2.32
N LEU A 304 14.72 7.61 2.60
CA LEU A 304 13.86 7.19 3.70
C LEU A 304 12.63 6.47 3.16
N LEU A 305 12.23 5.39 3.81
CA LEU A 305 10.89 4.84 3.67
C LEU A 305 9.88 5.78 4.32
N VAL A 306 8.82 6.12 3.59
CA VAL A 306 7.77 7.05 4.03
C VAL A 306 6.39 6.39 3.89
N ASP A 307 5.35 7.17 4.09
CA ASP A 307 3.96 6.76 3.90
C ASP A 307 3.52 5.67 4.91
N GLU A 308 2.84 4.63 4.46
CA GLU A 308 2.44 3.47 5.26
C GLU A 308 3.08 2.18 4.70
N VAL A 309 3.21 1.15 5.53
CA VAL A 309 3.92 -0.07 5.16
C VAL A 309 3.11 -1.30 5.53
N HIS A 310 2.86 -2.16 4.54
CA HIS A 310 2.31 -3.52 4.74
C HIS A 310 0.96 -3.55 5.46
N THR A 311 0.18 -2.48 5.32
CA THR A 311 -1.19 -2.33 5.81
C THR A 311 -2.20 -2.96 4.85
N PRO A 312 -3.47 -3.21 5.26
CA PRO A 312 -4.51 -3.67 4.35
C PRO A 312 -4.90 -2.64 3.26
N ASP A 313 -4.57 -1.35 3.44
CA ASP A 313 -4.82 -0.32 2.42
C ASP A 313 -3.72 -0.26 1.35
N SER A 314 -2.47 -0.54 1.73
CA SER A 314 -1.29 -0.55 0.83
C SER A 314 -0.97 -1.91 0.23
N SER A 315 -1.56 -2.99 0.77
CA SER A 315 -1.14 -4.36 0.49
C SER A 315 -2.30 -5.33 0.43
N ARG A 316 -2.18 -6.34 -0.44
CA ARG A 316 -3.09 -7.49 -0.45
C ARG A 316 -2.54 -8.60 0.43
N TYR A 317 -3.39 -9.07 1.33
CA TYR A 317 -3.11 -10.23 2.18
C TYR A 317 -4.11 -11.34 1.91
N TRP A 318 -3.59 -12.55 1.73
CA TRP A 318 -4.39 -13.77 1.72
C TRP A 318 -4.17 -14.60 2.97
N ILE A 319 -5.16 -15.42 3.29
CA ILE A 319 -5.03 -16.42 4.32
C ILE A 319 -4.21 -17.60 3.78
N GLY A 320 -3.08 -17.89 4.43
CA GLY A 320 -2.05 -18.77 3.86
C GLY A 320 -2.46 -20.23 3.75
N HIS A 321 -3.15 -20.77 4.75
CA HIS A 321 -3.50 -22.20 4.79
C HIS A 321 -4.56 -22.60 3.75
N SER A 322 -5.42 -21.68 3.30
CA SER A 322 -6.47 -21.97 2.31
C SER A 322 -6.03 -21.71 0.86
N TYR A 323 -4.95 -20.96 0.64
CA TYR A 323 -4.51 -20.54 -0.69
C TYR A 323 -4.28 -21.71 -1.66
N GLN A 324 -3.54 -22.74 -1.26
CA GLN A 324 -3.11 -23.80 -2.18
C GLN A 324 -4.30 -24.63 -2.70
N GLU A 325 -5.21 -25.01 -1.80
CA GLU A 325 -6.44 -25.74 -2.13
C GLU A 325 -7.34 -24.89 -3.04
N ARG A 326 -7.56 -23.62 -2.68
CA ARG A 326 -8.41 -22.72 -3.46
C ARG A 326 -7.84 -22.48 -4.85
N PHE A 327 -6.53 -22.30 -4.96
CA PHE A 327 -5.84 -22.14 -6.24
C PHE A 327 -6.01 -23.37 -7.16
N TRP A 328 -5.82 -24.60 -6.64
CA TRP A 328 -6.01 -25.82 -7.44
C TRP A 328 -7.46 -26.05 -7.86
N ASN A 329 -8.43 -25.58 -7.07
CA ASN A 329 -9.84 -25.62 -7.41
C ASN A 329 -10.32 -24.44 -8.26
N GLY A 330 -9.43 -23.54 -8.68
CA GLY A 330 -9.79 -22.36 -9.48
C GLY A 330 -10.63 -21.32 -8.72
N LEU A 331 -10.58 -21.32 -7.39
CA LEU A 331 -11.31 -20.40 -6.52
C LEU A 331 -10.45 -19.17 -6.18
N GLU A 332 -11.11 -18.04 -5.90
CA GLU A 332 -10.42 -16.84 -5.39
C GLU A 332 -9.84 -17.10 -4.00
N PRO A 333 -8.59 -16.71 -3.70
CA PRO A 333 -8.02 -16.78 -2.36
C PRO A 333 -8.87 -16.01 -1.34
N GLU A 334 -8.88 -16.49 -0.10
CA GLU A 334 -9.46 -15.74 1.01
C GLU A 334 -8.60 -14.52 1.31
N ASN A 335 -9.21 -13.33 1.23
CA ASN A 335 -8.54 -12.05 1.41
C ASN A 335 -9.06 -11.31 2.65
N VAL A 336 -8.22 -10.40 3.15
CA VAL A 336 -8.51 -9.54 4.32
C VAL A 336 -8.70 -8.08 3.91
N ASP A 337 -8.54 -7.76 2.63
CA ASP A 337 -8.58 -6.41 2.10
C ASP A 337 -10.01 -5.92 1.77
N LYS A 338 -10.09 -4.70 1.26
CA LYS A 338 -11.34 -3.98 0.93
C LYS A 338 -12.03 -4.42 -0.36
N GLU A 339 -11.61 -5.50 -1.02
CA GLU A 339 -12.16 -5.87 -2.32
C GLU A 339 -13.67 -6.19 -2.26
N PHE A 340 -14.15 -6.79 -1.17
CA PHE A 340 -15.58 -7.06 -1.01
C PHE A 340 -16.44 -5.79 -0.88
N LEU A 341 -15.91 -4.71 -0.28
CA LEU A 341 -16.56 -3.40 -0.27
C LEU A 341 -16.67 -2.85 -1.70
N ARG A 342 -15.61 -2.98 -2.52
CA ARG A 342 -15.64 -2.55 -3.92
C ARG A 342 -16.66 -3.30 -4.75
N LEU A 343 -16.72 -4.63 -4.59
CA LEU A 343 -17.68 -5.47 -5.30
C LEU A 343 -19.11 -5.08 -4.92
N TRP A 344 -19.39 -4.85 -3.63
CA TRP A 344 -20.70 -4.40 -3.20
C TRP A 344 -21.12 -3.09 -3.90
N PHE A 345 -20.27 -2.06 -3.91
CA PHE A 345 -20.61 -0.82 -4.62
C PHE A 345 -20.80 -1.04 -6.13
N ASN A 346 -19.93 -1.83 -6.78
CA ASN A 346 -20.06 -2.12 -8.20
C ASN A 346 -21.36 -2.88 -8.57
N ASP A 347 -21.87 -3.69 -7.65
CA ASP A 347 -23.11 -4.45 -7.85
C ASP A 347 -24.38 -3.61 -7.55
N HIS A 348 -24.26 -2.50 -6.82
CA HIS A 348 -25.39 -1.70 -6.33
C HIS A 348 -25.48 -0.30 -6.92
N CYS A 349 -24.43 0.20 -7.59
CA CYS A 349 -24.39 1.51 -8.24
C CYS A 349 -23.31 1.55 -9.33
N ASN A 350 -23.29 2.63 -10.12
CA ASN A 350 -22.13 2.97 -10.95
C ASN A 350 -21.24 3.96 -10.18
N PRO A 351 -20.21 3.50 -9.44
CA PRO A 351 -19.46 4.37 -8.53
C PRO A 351 -18.67 5.49 -9.24
N TYR A 352 -18.47 5.36 -10.55
CA TYR A 352 -17.75 6.33 -11.38
C TYR A 352 -18.65 7.44 -11.95
N GLU A 353 -19.94 7.17 -12.15
CA GLU A 353 -20.86 8.10 -12.82
C GLU A 353 -21.97 8.62 -11.90
N ASP A 354 -22.40 7.83 -10.91
CA ASP A 354 -23.51 8.21 -10.04
C ASP A 354 -23.10 9.37 -9.12
N GLU A 355 -23.89 10.45 -9.11
CA GLU A 355 -23.62 11.63 -8.29
C GLU A 355 -23.62 11.29 -6.79
N VAL A 356 -24.60 10.50 -6.36
CA VAL A 356 -24.79 10.05 -4.97
C VAL A 356 -24.64 8.53 -4.92
N LEU A 357 -23.76 8.05 -4.05
CA LEU A 357 -23.61 6.62 -3.80
C LEU A 357 -24.53 6.18 -2.66
N PRO A 358 -25.03 4.93 -2.67
CA PRO A 358 -25.71 4.38 -1.52
C PRO A 358 -24.75 4.26 -0.32
N ASP A 359 -25.27 4.40 0.89
CA ASP A 359 -24.48 4.16 2.10
C ASP A 359 -24.07 2.68 2.18
N ALA A 360 -22.83 2.42 2.60
CA ALA A 360 -22.38 1.07 2.87
C ALA A 360 -23.17 0.48 4.06
N PRO A 361 -23.73 -0.74 3.95
CA PRO A 361 -24.45 -1.38 5.05
C PRO A 361 -23.58 -1.49 6.31
N GLU A 362 -24.18 -1.32 7.49
CA GLU A 362 -23.44 -1.39 8.76
C GLU A 362 -22.71 -2.74 8.96
N GLU A 363 -23.30 -3.83 8.48
CA GLU A 363 -22.69 -5.17 8.49
C GLU A 363 -21.41 -5.21 7.64
N LEU A 364 -21.43 -4.56 6.48
CA LEU A 364 -20.30 -4.47 5.56
C LEU A 364 -19.17 -3.63 6.15
N VAL A 365 -19.52 -2.50 6.77
CA VAL A 365 -18.58 -1.64 7.52
C VAL A 365 -17.98 -2.39 8.70
N SER A 366 -18.80 -3.13 9.44
CA SER A 366 -18.37 -3.87 10.63
C SER A 366 -17.45 -5.04 10.29
N GLU A 367 -17.78 -5.77 9.21
CA GLU A 367 -16.93 -6.84 8.69
C GLU A 367 -15.57 -6.29 8.22
N LEU A 368 -15.54 -5.12 7.57
CA LEU A 368 -14.29 -4.49 7.15
C LEU A 368 -13.42 -4.07 8.34
N ALA A 369 -14.03 -3.42 9.34
CA ALA A 369 -13.34 -3.04 10.57
C ALA A 369 -12.75 -4.28 11.27
N TRP A 370 -13.54 -5.36 11.37
CA TRP A 370 -13.07 -6.62 11.95
C TRP A 370 -11.92 -7.23 11.16
N ARG A 371 -11.98 -7.28 9.83
CA ARG A 371 -10.90 -7.80 8.99
C ARG A 371 -9.60 -7.02 9.18
N TYR A 372 -9.69 -5.70 9.29
CA TYR A 372 -8.53 -4.85 9.52
C TYR A 372 -7.89 -5.17 10.88
N ILE A 373 -8.70 -5.26 11.94
CA ILE A 373 -8.23 -5.67 13.27
C ILE A 373 -7.64 -7.08 13.23
N PHE A 374 -8.30 -8.03 12.57
CA PHE A 374 -7.82 -9.39 12.41
C PHE A 374 -6.45 -9.44 11.73
N LEU A 375 -6.25 -8.67 10.66
CA LEU A 375 -4.95 -8.57 10.00
C LEU A 375 -3.89 -8.05 10.95
N PHE A 376 -4.18 -6.98 11.68
CA PHE A 376 -3.27 -6.41 12.67
C PHE A 376 -2.91 -7.43 13.75
N GLU A 377 -3.89 -8.09 14.36
CA GLU A 377 -3.66 -9.06 15.43
C GLU A 377 -2.82 -10.24 14.93
N THR A 378 -3.10 -10.72 13.72
CA THR A 378 -2.39 -11.83 13.10
C THR A 378 -0.96 -11.43 12.72
N ILE A 379 -0.77 -10.31 12.03
CA ILE A 379 0.57 -9.92 11.55
C ILE A 379 1.48 -9.48 12.68
N THR A 380 0.94 -8.86 13.73
CA THR A 380 1.73 -8.39 14.88
C THR A 380 1.85 -9.42 16.00
N ASN A 381 1.02 -10.48 16.00
CA ASN A 381 0.81 -11.38 17.14
C ASN A 381 0.49 -10.62 18.45
N SER A 382 -0.21 -9.49 18.33
CA SER A 382 -0.59 -8.63 19.46
C SER A 382 -2.09 -8.38 19.43
N SER A 383 -2.76 -8.45 20.58
CA SER A 383 -4.19 -8.15 20.64
C SER A 383 -4.46 -6.67 20.42
N PHE A 384 -5.49 -6.37 19.64
CA PHE A 384 -5.94 -5.00 19.41
C PHE A 384 -6.59 -4.44 20.67
N GLU A 385 -6.02 -3.37 21.22
CA GLU A 385 -6.58 -2.72 22.39
C GLU A 385 -7.74 -1.81 21.99
N ILE A 386 -8.96 -2.19 22.39
CA ILE A 386 -10.18 -1.42 22.15
C ILE A 386 -10.10 -0.10 22.93
N PRO A 387 -10.08 1.06 22.24
CA PRO A 387 -9.94 2.35 22.92
C PRO A 387 -11.12 2.64 23.85
N THR A 388 -10.84 3.23 25.02
CA THR A 388 -11.91 3.69 25.92
C THR A 388 -12.61 4.91 25.36
N THR A 389 -13.93 5.03 25.57
CA THR A 389 -14.75 6.19 25.16
C THR A 389 -14.79 7.31 26.20
N LYS A 390 -13.92 7.29 27.22
CA LYS A 390 -13.93 8.27 28.33
C LYS A 390 -13.56 9.68 27.90
N GLU A 391 -12.73 9.81 26.87
CA GLU A 391 -12.27 11.09 26.32
C GLU A 391 -12.64 11.17 24.84
N PRO A 392 -13.16 12.31 24.35
CA PRO A 392 -13.38 12.52 22.92
C PRO A 392 -12.07 12.38 22.13
N ILE A 393 -12.11 11.64 21.02
CA ILE A 393 -10.92 11.33 20.21
C ILE A 393 -10.17 12.57 19.73
N HIS A 394 -10.88 13.66 19.41
CA HIS A 394 -10.28 14.91 18.96
C HIS A 394 -9.48 15.62 20.06
N ASP A 395 -9.99 15.56 21.30
CA ASP A 395 -9.33 16.18 22.46
C ASP A 395 -8.05 15.42 22.80
N ARG A 396 -8.15 14.08 22.83
CA ARG A 396 -7.01 13.17 23.04
C ARG A 396 -5.90 13.43 22.03
N ILE A 397 -6.23 13.46 20.73
CA ILE A 397 -5.26 13.71 19.66
C ILE A 397 -4.65 15.10 19.80
N THR A 398 -5.46 16.14 20.04
CA THR A 398 -4.99 17.52 20.20
C THR A 398 -3.99 17.63 21.35
N GLN A 399 -4.31 17.05 22.51
CA GLN A 399 -3.44 17.04 23.68
C GLN A 399 -2.10 16.34 23.39
N ASN A 400 -2.18 15.11 22.88
CA ASN A 400 -1.01 14.28 22.59
C ASN A 400 -0.06 14.94 21.58
N VAL A 401 -0.61 15.47 20.47
CA VAL A 401 0.18 16.17 19.45
C VAL A 401 0.78 17.46 20.01
N SER A 402 0.01 18.26 20.74
CA SER A 402 0.51 19.50 21.34
C SER A 402 1.68 19.24 22.30
N GLN A 403 1.62 18.17 23.09
CA GLN A 403 2.69 17.81 24.01
C GLN A 403 3.94 17.32 23.26
N ALA A 404 3.76 16.49 22.24
CA ALA A 404 4.87 15.96 21.46
C ALA A 404 5.61 17.05 20.67
N LEU A 405 4.90 17.98 20.04
CA LEU A 405 5.54 19.08 19.32
C LEU A 405 6.34 20.00 20.25
N LYS A 406 5.84 20.27 21.47
CA LYS A 406 6.60 21.02 22.49
C LYS A 406 7.91 20.35 22.91
N SER A 407 8.05 19.04 22.75
CA SER A 407 9.30 18.32 23.05
C SER A 407 10.27 18.24 21.88
N LEU A 408 9.81 18.57 20.67
CA LEU A 408 10.61 18.57 19.43
C LEU A 408 11.15 19.95 19.06
N LEU A 409 10.54 21.00 19.63
CA LEU A 409 11.00 22.39 19.65
C LEU A 409 11.96 22.62 20.82
#